data_AF-A0A7X7D845-F1
#
_entry.id   AF-A0A7X7D845-F1
#
_cell.length_a   1.000
_cell.length_b   1.000
_cell.length_c   1.000
_cell.angle_alpha   90.00
_cell.angle_beta   90.00
_cell.angle_gamma   90.00
#
_symmetry.space_group_name_H-M   'P 1'
#
loop_
_entity.id
_entity.type
_entity.pdbx_description
1 polymer ?
#
loop_
_entity_poly.entity_id
_entity_poly.type
_entity_poly.pdbx_seq_one_letter_code
_entity_poly.pdbx_strand_id
1 'polypeptide(L)'
;MLNPFGKAKRRHEALRRALVRGEAVDVDCRLRRTSARGWGPWTPGVVDLGPLPDGVATWHVDDPIAVGLPSVHGPVDARFADVDQVWLRPVRFQTEAFWGMESQIVVLEGERSTVELAVLPDLAEPLAERLGDLLAGP
;
A
#
# COMPACT_ATOMS: atom_id res chain seq x y z
N MET A 1 18.73 25.47 -14.27
CA MET A 1 18.73 24.43 -13.22
C MET A 1 17.30 24.17 -12.80
N LEU A 2 16.74 23.00 -13.11
CA LEU A 2 15.40 22.60 -12.66
C LEU A 2 15.44 22.26 -11.17
N ASN A 3 14.61 22.91 -10.36
CA ASN A 3 14.54 22.68 -8.92
C ASN A 3 13.96 21.28 -8.63
N PRO A 4 14.76 20.32 -8.11
CA PRO A 4 14.33 18.94 -7.91
C PRO A 4 13.21 18.83 -6.86
N PHE A 5 13.19 19.72 -5.87
CA PHE A 5 12.19 19.73 -4.80
C PHE A 5 10.78 20.08 -5.31
N GLY A 6 10.69 21.01 -6.27
CA GLY A 6 9.42 21.38 -6.89
C GLY A 6 8.86 20.29 -7.82
N LYS A 7 9.71 19.39 -8.32
CA LYS A 7 9.26 18.23 -9.13
C LYS A 7 8.70 17.13 -8.23
N ALA A 8 9.36 16.83 -7.11
CA ALA A 8 8.88 15.86 -6.13
C ALA A 8 7.52 16.28 -5.53
N LYS A 9 7.39 17.53 -5.07
CA LYS A 9 6.12 18.05 -4.53
C LYS A 9 4.97 17.95 -5.54
N ARG A 10 5.21 18.33 -6.79
CA ARG A 10 4.19 18.24 -7.86
C ARG A 10 3.80 16.79 -8.16
N ARG A 11 4.76 15.85 -8.15
CA ARG A 11 4.47 14.43 -8.32
C ARG A 11 3.59 13.91 -7.17
N HIS A 12 3.90 14.27 -5.93
CA HIS A 12 3.11 13.84 -4.76
C HIS A 12 1.69 14.40 -4.80
N GLU A 13 1.55 15.69 -5.14
CA GLU A 13 0.24 16.31 -5.26
C GLU A 13 -0.57 15.70 -6.42
N ALA A 14 0.06 15.39 -7.55
CA ALA A 14 -0.57 14.68 -8.65
C ALA A 14 -1.01 13.27 -8.23
N LEU A 15 -0.18 12.56 -7.48
CA LEU A 15 -0.47 11.23 -6.96
C LEU A 15 -1.68 11.24 -6.01
N ARG A 16 -1.69 12.19 -5.06
CA ARG A 16 -2.83 12.39 -4.16
C ARG A 16 -4.11 12.71 -4.93
N ARG A 17 -4.04 13.58 -5.94
CA ARG A 17 -5.19 13.92 -6.78
C ARG A 17 -5.67 12.73 -7.60
N ALA A 18 -4.78 11.90 -8.12
CA ALA A 18 -5.12 10.69 -8.86
C ALA A 18 -5.87 9.69 -7.98
N LEU A 19 -5.42 9.48 -6.73
CA LEU A 19 -6.13 8.66 -5.74
C LEU A 19 -7.55 9.17 -5.49
N VAL A 20 -7.70 10.47 -5.19
CA VAL A 20 -9.00 11.09 -4.87
C VAL A 20 -9.95 11.11 -6.07
N ARG A 21 -9.45 11.39 -7.29
CA ARG A 21 -10.27 11.37 -8.51
C ARG A 21 -10.56 9.97 -9.01
N GLY A 22 -9.79 9.03 -8.52
CA GLY A 22 -9.94 7.65 -8.82
C GLY A 22 -9.40 7.18 -10.16
N GLU A 23 -8.28 7.76 -10.54
CA GLU A 23 -7.51 7.37 -11.72
C GLU A 23 -6.68 6.10 -11.44
N ALA A 24 -6.19 5.47 -12.51
CA ALA A 24 -5.20 4.41 -12.38
C ALA A 24 -3.88 4.98 -11.82
N VAL A 25 -3.30 4.33 -10.81
CA VAL A 25 -2.19 4.91 -10.06
C VAL A 25 -1.34 3.88 -9.31
N ASP A 26 -0.02 4.10 -9.35
CA ASP A 26 0.98 3.34 -8.59
C ASP A 26 1.42 4.13 -7.34
N VAL A 27 1.38 3.47 -6.17
CA VAL A 27 1.78 4.05 -4.89
C VAL A 27 2.95 3.28 -4.29
N ASP A 28 4.12 3.93 -4.24
CA ASP A 28 5.30 3.41 -3.54
C ASP A 28 5.00 3.26 -2.03
N CYS A 29 5.35 2.12 -1.44
CA CYS A 29 5.09 1.83 -0.04
C CYS A 29 6.19 0.99 0.62
N ARG A 30 6.09 0.88 1.95
CA ARG A 30 6.67 -0.23 2.72
C ARG A 30 5.52 -1.17 3.05
N LEU A 31 5.61 -2.39 2.57
CA LEU A 31 4.60 -3.42 2.76
C LEU A 31 5.11 -4.50 3.71
N ARG A 32 4.24 -5.00 4.58
CA ARG A 32 4.44 -6.30 5.25
C ARG A 32 3.14 -7.06 5.31
N ARG A 33 3.23 -8.37 5.46
CA ARG A 33 2.07 -9.27 5.47
C ARG A 33 2.23 -10.33 6.56
N THR A 34 1.13 -10.74 7.18
CA THR A 34 1.13 -11.90 8.07
C THR A 34 1.14 -13.21 7.29
N SER A 35 1.82 -14.20 7.85
CA SER A 35 1.89 -15.57 7.37
C SER A 35 1.69 -16.54 8.53
N ALA A 36 1.69 -17.84 8.26
CA ALA A 36 1.69 -18.87 9.30
C ALA A 36 2.87 -18.76 10.30
N ARG A 37 3.93 -18.02 9.96
CA ARG A 37 5.10 -17.77 10.82
C ARG A 37 5.04 -16.42 11.56
N GLY A 38 3.92 -15.70 11.46
CA GLY A 38 3.76 -14.34 11.97
C GLY A 38 4.03 -13.28 10.89
N TRP A 39 4.39 -12.07 11.34
CA TRP A 39 4.69 -10.94 10.46
C TRP A 39 5.97 -11.14 9.67
N GLY A 40 5.91 -10.95 8.35
CA GLY A 40 7.10 -10.73 7.53
C GLY A 40 7.75 -9.37 7.83
N PRO A 41 9.03 -9.18 7.45
CA PRO A 41 9.67 -7.87 7.51
C PRO A 41 8.96 -6.81 6.64
N TRP A 42 9.19 -5.55 6.97
CA TRP A 42 8.84 -4.44 6.10
C TRP A 42 9.70 -4.46 4.84
N THR A 43 9.03 -4.55 3.70
CA THR A 43 9.63 -4.77 2.37
C THR A 43 9.23 -3.60 1.45
N PRO A 44 10.14 -3.04 0.63
CA PRO A 44 9.72 -2.12 -0.42
C PRO A 44 8.68 -2.78 -1.33
N GLY A 45 7.63 -2.06 -1.67
CA GLY A 45 6.61 -2.55 -2.58
C GLY A 45 5.88 -1.41 -3.27
N VAL A 46 5.04 -1.77 -4.22
CA VAL A 46 4.17 -0.86 -4.96
C VAL A 46 2.75 -1.37 -4.86
N VAL A 47 1.80 -0.47 -4.62
CA VAL A 47 0.38 -0.77 -4.75
C VAL A 47 -0.08 -0.20 -6.09
N ASP A 48 -0.58 -1.05 -6.97
CA ASP A 48 -1.17 -0.68 -8.26
C ASP A 48 -2.70 -0.72 -8.13
N LEU A 49 -3.31 0.43 -8.35
CA LEU A 49 -4.76 0.64 -8.30
C LEU A 49 -5.26 0.99 -9.69
N GLY A 50 -6.15 0.15 -10.23
CA GLY A 50 -6.93 0.49 -11.41
C GLY A 50 -7.89 1.66 -11.17
N PRO A 51 -8.51 2.19 -12.25
CA PRO A 51 -9.47 3.29 -12.16
C PRO A 51 -10.79 2.83 -11.50
N LEU A 52 -11.53 3.69 -10.78
CA LEU A 52 -12.86 3.32 -10.26
C LEU A 52 -13.92 3.47 -11.39
N PRO A 53 -15.04 2.74 -11.31
CA PRO A 53 -15.39 1.78 -10.25
C PRO A 53 -14.82 0.36 -10.49
N ASP A 54 -14.42 0.03 -11.71
CA ASP A 54 -14.20 -1.36 -12.13
C ASP A 54 -12.73 -1.82 -12.07
N GLY A 55 -11.86 -1.00 -11.50
CA GLY A 55 -10.43 -1.25 -11.38
C GLY A 55 -10.13 -2.42 -10.46
N VAL A 56 -8.89 -2.91 -10.56
CA VAL A 56 -8.36 -3.93 -9.66
C VAL A 56 -7.33 -3.31 -8.75
N ALA A 57 -7.26 -3.78 -7.50
CA ALA A 57 -6.18 -3.45 -6.59
C ALA A 57 -5.19 -4.61 -6.51
N THR A 58 -3.95 -4.34 -6.84
CA THR A 58 -2.84 -5.30 -6.78
C THR A 58 -1.65 -4.68 -6.05
N TRP A 59 -0.69 -5.51 -5.70
CA TRP A 59 0.55 -5.08 -5.10
C TRP A 59 1.72 -5.89 -5.66
N HIS A 60 2.86 -5.23 -5.73
CA HIS A 60 4.11 -5.75 -6.26
C HIS A 60 5.19 -5.72 -5.18
N VAL A 61 5.97 -6.80 -5.08
CA VAL A 61 7.25 -6.81 -4.35
C VAL A 61 8.31 -7.59 -5.12
N ASP A 62 9.56 -7.16 -4.99
CA ASP A 62 10.70 -7.85 -5.60
C ASP A 62 11.11 -9.12 -4.83
N ASP A 63 10.83 -9.17 -3.53
CA ASP A 63 11.11 -10.33 -2.67
C ASP A 63 9.80 -10.92 -2.11
N PRO A 64 9.20 -11.91 -2.80
CA PRO A 64 7.97 -12.57 -2.33
C PRO A 64 8.17 -13.37 -1.03
N ILE A 65 9.39 -13.81 -0.73
CA ILE A 65 9.69 -14.59 0.47
C ILE A 65 9.55 -13.71 1.70
N ALA A 66 10.02 -12.46 1.61
CA ALA A 66 9.92 -11.47 2.67
C ALA A 66 8.47 -11.18 3.10
N VAL A 67 7.49 -11.44 2.24
CA VAL A 67 6.06 -11.22 2.52
C VAL A 67 5.27 -12.52 2.69
N GLY A 68 5.97 -13.64 2.86
CA GLY A 68 5.38 -14.94 3.18
C GLY A 68 4.65 -15.61 2.02
N LEU A 69 5.00 -15.28 0.77
CA LEU A 69 4.50 -15.97 -0.42
C LEU A 69 5.47 -17.08 -0.86
N PRO A 70 4.94 -18.20 -1.39
CA PRO A 70 5.77 -19.27 -1.94
C PRO A 70 6.57 -18.73 -3.13
N SER A 71 7.89 -18.82 -3.05
CA SER A 71 8.80 -18.31 -4.08
C SER A 71 9.10 -19.39 -5.11
N VAL A 72 8.69 -19.13 -6.35
CA VAL A 72 9.05 -19.97 -7.51
C VAL A 72 9.96 -19.22 -8.50
N HIS A 73 10.67 -18.20 -7.98
CA HIS A 73 11.57 -17.23 -8.64
C HIS A 73 10.92 -15.89 -9.05
N GLY A 74 11.55 -14.79 -8.61
CA GLY A 74 11.32 -13.44 -9.12
C GLY A 74 10.32 -12.58 -8.33
N PRO A 75 10.19 -11.30 -8.72
CA PRO A 75 9.15 -10.42 -8.21
C PRO A 75 7.75 -11.00 -8.40
N VAL A 76 6.79 -10.55 -7.60
CA VAL A 76 5.39 -10.99 -7.68
C VAL A 76 4.44 -9.82 -7.74
N ASP A 77 3.51 -9.88 -8.69
CA ASP A 77 2.25 -9.13 -8.67
C ASP A 77 1.16 -10.00 -8.06
N ALA A 78 0.55 -9.53 -6.99
CA ALA A 78 -0.50 -10.25 -6.28
C ALA A 78 -1.73 -9.36 -6.08
N ARG A 79 -2.92 -9.98 -6.14
CA ARG A 79 -4.15 -9.34 -5.70
C ARG A 79 -4.19 -9.29 -4.18
N PHE A 80 -4.87 -8.28 -3.64
CA PHE A 80 -5.36 -8.38 -2.27
C PHE A 80 -6.46 -9.44 -2.24
N ALA A 81 -6.25 -10.51 -1.47
CA ALA A 81 -7.18 -11.63 -1.39
C ALA A 81 -7.87 -11.63 -0.01
N ASP A 82 -9.16 -11.95 -0.01
CA ASP A 82 -9.97 -12.15 1.19
C ASP A 82 -9.90 -10.97 2.19
N VAL A 83 -9.88 -9.73 1.69
CA VAL A 83 -9.87 -8.53 2.55
C VAL A 83 -11.28 -8.21 3.02
N ASP A 84 -11.50 -8.27 4.32
CA ASP A 84 -12.77 -7.99 4.97
C ASP A 84 -12.89 -6.51 5.35
N GLN A 85 -11.78 -5.89 5.75
CA GLN A 85 -11.76 -4.51 6.25
C GLN A 85 -10.49 -3.76 5.81
N VAL A 86 -10.67 -2.48 5.51
CA VAL A 86 -9.57 -1.53 5.28
C VAL A 86 -9.67 -0.42 6.32
N TRP A 87 -8.61 -0.18 7.07
CA TRP A 87 -8.61 0.82 8.14
C TRP A 87 -7.22 1.43 8.37
N LEU A 88 -7.18 2.53 9.12
CA LEU A 88 -5.94 3.25 9.43
C LEU A 88 -5.54 3.03 10.89
N ARG A 89 -4.24 2.83 11.12
CA ARG A 89 -3.67 2.86 12.47
C ARG A 89 -2.50 3.84 12.57
N PRO A 90 -2.25 4.44 13.74
CA PRO A 90 -1.05 5.23 13.95
C PRO A 90 0.20 4.33 13.92
N VAL A 91 1.33 4.93 13.55
CA VAL A 91 2.66 4.37 13.80
C VAL A 91 2.88 4.26 15.31
N ARG A 92 3.30 3.08 15.78
CA ARG A 92 3.49 2.80 17.22
C ARG A 92 4.95 2.59 17.60
N PHE A 93 5.79 2.19 16.64
CA PHE A 93 7.17 1.82 16.87
C PHE A 93 8.12 2.60 15.95
N GLN A 94 9.33 2.89 16.43
CA GLN A 94 10.35 3.57 15.63
C GLN A 94 10.70 2.81 14.34
N THR A 95 10.60 1.48 14.37
CA THR A 95 10.83 0.61 13.20
C THR A 95 9.77 0.74 12.11
N GLU A 96 8.65 1.39 12.41
CA GLU A 96 7.55 1.67 11.47
C GLU A 96 7.56 3.13 10.98
N ALA A 97 8.37 3.99 11.60
CA ALA A 97 8.38 5.44 11.39
C ALA A 97 9.13 5.86 10.11
N PHE A 98 8.88 5.17 9.00
CA PHE A 98 9.52 5.44 7.71
C PHE A 98 9.32 6.88 7.21
N TRP A 99 8.20 7.51 7.60
CA TRP A 99 7.86 8.90 7.28
C TRP A 99 7.51 9.74 8.51
N GLY A 100 7.94 9.31 9.70
CA GLY A 100 7.65 10.00 10.97
C GLY A 100 6.72 9.22 11.88
N MET A 101 6.75 9.55 13.18
CA MET A 101 5.96 8.89 14.22
C MET A 101 4.48 9.30 14.20
N GLU A 102 4.19 10.45 13.61
CA GLU A 102 2.87 11.03 13.40
C GLU A 102 2.13 10.43 12.19
N SER A 103 2.81 9.58 11.42
CA SER A 103 2.24 8.94 10.23
C SER A 103 1.22 7.84 10.59
N GLN A 104 0.42 7.47 9.60
CA GLN A 104 -0.50 6.34 9.67
C GLN A 104 -0.08 5.21 8.73
N ILE A 105 -0.56 4.01 9.06
CA ILE A 105 -0.40 2.77 8.30
C ILE A 105 -1.79 2.34 7.85
N VAL A 106 -1.91 2.05 6.55
CA VAL A 106 -3.10 1.42 5.97
C VAL A 106 -3.03 -0.07 6.28
N VAL A 107 -4.09 -0.60 6.88
CA VAL A 107 -4.23 -2.00 7.25
C VAL A 107 -5.34 -2.61 6.40
N LEU A 108 -5.01 -3.68 5.67
CA LEU A 108 -5.97 -4.53 4.99
C LEU A 108 -6.07 -5.82 5.79
N GLU A 109 -7.19 -6.01 6.46
CA GLU A 109 -7.45 -7.15 7.32
C GLU A 109 -8.37 -8.13 6.60
N GLY A 110 -7.96 -9.39 6.59
CA GLY A 110 -8.71 -10.51 6.05
C GLY A 110 -8.63 -11.71 6.97
N GLU A 111 -9.56 -12.65 6.83
CA GLU A 111 -9.65 -13.87 7.65
C GLU A 111 -8.31 -14.63 7.78
N ARG A 112 -7.55 -14.71 6.68
CA ARG A 112 -6.32 -15.52 6.59
C ARG A 112 -5.03 -14.73 6.66
N SER A 113 -5.08 -13.42 6.42
CA SER A 113 -3.90 -12.58 6.47
C SER A 113 -4.24 -11.11 6.63
N THR A 114 -3.31 -10.38 7.24
CA THR A 114 -3.31 -8.94 7.36
C THR A 114 -2.14 -8.38 6.56
N VAL A 115 -2.40 -7.38 5.74
CA VAL A 115 -1.38 -6.60 5.03
C VAL A 115 -1.32 -5.22 5.64
N GLU A 116 -0.11 -4.73 5.87
CA GLU A 116 0.12 -3.36 6.28
C GLU A 116 0.94 -2.62 5.25
N LEU A 117 0.47 -1.42 4.91
CA LEU A 117 1.09 -0.52 3.96
C LEU A 117 1.40 0.77 4.69
N ALA A 118 2.69 1.02 4.87
CA ALA A 118 3.15 2.32 5.28
C ALA A 118 3.47 3.12 3.99
N VAL A 119 2.92 4.32 3.88
CA VAL A 119 3.04 5.22 2.71
C VAL A 119 3.35 6.64 3.15
N LEU A 120 3.58 7.54 2.19
CA LEU A 120 3.68 8.97 2.51
C LEU A 120 2.44 9.45 3.28
N PRO A 121 2.58 10.31 4.30
CA PRO A 121 1.50 10.64 5.23
C PRO A 121 0.22 11.15 4.53
N ASP A 122 0.38 12.06 3.58
CA ASP A 122 -0.73 12.67 2.82
C ASP A 122 -1.47 11.70 1.89
N LEU A 123 -0.97 10.47 1.74
CA LEU A 123 -1.56 9.43 0.90
C LEU A 123 -2.31 8.37 1.70
N ALA A 124 -2.06 8.24 3.01
CA ALA A 124 -2.58 7.12 3.80
C ALA A 124 -4.12 7.06 3.78
N GLU A 125 -4.79 8.16 4.08
CA GLU A 125 -6.25 8.25 4.09
C GLU A 125 -6.86 8.09 2.69
N PRO A 126 -6.45 8.85 1.64
CA PRO A 126 -6.96 8.63 0.28
C PRO A 126 -6.71 7.21 -0.24
N LEU A 127 -5.59 6.58 0.12
CA LEU A 127 -5.30 5.21 -0.26
C LEU A 127 -6.22 4.22 0.45
N ALA A 128 -6.48 4.40 1.75
CA ALA A 128 -7.37 3.52 2.50
C ALA A 128 -8.81 3.59 1.99
N GLU A 129 -9.33 4.80 1.74
CA GLU A 129 -10.66 5.00 1.12
C GLU A 129 -10.71 4.31 -0.25
N ARG A 130 -9.70 4.55 -1.07
CA ARG A 130 -9.60 3.98 -2.42
C ARG A 130 -9.56 2.46 -2.44
N LEU A 131 -8.78 1.86 -1.55
CA LEU A 131 -8.73 0.40 -1.38
C LEU A 131 -10.07 -0.13 -0.87
N GLY A 132 -10.74 0.58 0.03
CA GLY A 132 -12.09 0.27 0.47
C GLY A 132 -13.06 0.19 -0.70
N ASP A 133 -13.09 1.22 -1.56
CA ASP A 133 -13.98 1.25 -2.73
C ASP A 133 -13.71 0.12 -3.73
N LEU A 134 -12.43 -0.13 -4.04
CA LEU A 134 -12.04 -1.16 -5.03
C LEU A 134 -12.22 -2.60 -4.51
N LEU A 135 -12.10 -2.80 -3.19
CA LEU A 135 -12.16 -4.13 -2.57
C LEU A 135 -13.54 -4.47 -2.00
N ALA A 136 -14.43 -3.49 -1.86
CA ALA A 136 -15.79 -3.71 -1.39
C ALA A 136 -16.56 -4.71 -2.26
N GLY A 137 -16.24 -4.83 -3.56
CA GLY A 137 -16.99 -5.64 -4.53
C GLY A 137 -18.49 -5.25 -4.59
N PRO A 138 -19.27 -5.77 -5.55
CA PRO A 138 -20.72 -5.79 -5.42
C PRO A 138 -21.18 -6.72 -4.28
#